data_AF-A0A1M7JYL6-F1
#
_entry.id   AF-A0A1M7JYL6-F1
#
_cell.length_a   1.000
_cell.length_b   1.000
_cell.length_c   1.000
_cell.angle_alpha   90.00
_cell.angle_beta   90.00
_cell.angle_gamma   90.00
#
_symmetry.space_group_name_H-M   'P 1'
#
loop_
_entity.id
_entity.type
_entity.pdbx_description
1 polymer ?
#
loop_
_entity_poly.entity_id
_entity_poly.type
_entity_poly.pdbx_seq_one_letter_code
_entity_poly.pdbx_strand_id
1 'polypeptide(L)'
;MKKVNFLFLFLTAFLLISCDPSQGILFTNKGESNVKVKLIINSKVKNDPIDEMKKGDSIVFNLIPHNPNEEQGYIYFGRGRWDDEKIIEISKSIKSIEIENDNYKIVYKSQQAINNLLKENYNGIIMKSLNIKIDDNFFK
;
A
#
# COMPACT_ATOMS: atom_id res chain seq x y z
N MET A 1 17.04 -51.95 -0.57
CA MET A 1 16.34 -50.73 -1.02
C MET A 1 16.31 -49.75 0.14
N LYS A 2 17.05 -48.63 0.06
CA LYS A 2 17.11 -47.65 1.16
C LYS A 2 15.73 -47.02 1.29
N LYS A 3 15.09 -47.15 2.47
CA LYS A 3 13.89 -46.41 2.83
C LYS A 3 14.31 -44.95 3.01
N VAL A 4 14.49 -44.23 1.91
CA VAL A 4 14.68 -42.78 1.95
C VAL A 4 13.43 -42.23 2.62
N ASN A 5 13.65 -41.60 3.77
CA ASN A 5 12.60 -41.20 4.68
C ASN A 5 11.82 -40.06 4.00
N PHE A 6 10.74 -40.39 3.27
CA PHE A 6 9.90 -39.44 2.54
C PHE A 6 9.43 -38.25 3.40
N LEU A 7 9.33 -38.48 4.72
CA LEU A 7 9.06 -37.44 5.72
C LEU A 7 10.11 -36.33 5.73
N PHE A 8 11.40 -36.68 5.58
CA PHE A 8 12.49 -35.70 5.57
C PHE A 8 12.45 -34.85 4.29
N LEU A 9 12.10 -35.47 3.17
CA LEU A 9 11.94 -34.78 1.88
C LEU A 9 10.75 -33.79 1.92
N PHE A 10 9.65 -34.21 2.55
CA PHE A 10 8.48 -33.37 2.77
C PHE A 10 8.81 -32.19 3.70
N LEU A 11 9.52 -32.43 4.80
CA LEU A 11 9.93 -31.38 5.74
C LEU A 11 10.85 -30.33 5.09
N THR A 12 11.80 -30.77 4.26
CA THR A 12 12.70 -29.86 3.52
C THR A 12 11.97 -29.05 2.45
N ALA A 13 10.88 -29.58 1.89
CA ALA A 13 10.10 -28.86 0.87
C ALA A 13 9.37 -27.63 1.45
N PHE A 14 8.95 -27.66 2.72
CA PHE A 14 8.32 -26.50 3.37
C PHE A 14 9.31 -25.40 3.77
N LEU A 15 10.57 -25.75 4.03
CA LEU A 15 11.60 -24.78 4.39
C LEU A 15 12.07 -23.91 3.22
N LEU A 16 11.70 -24.25 1.98
CA LEU A 16 12.10 -23.53 0.77
C LEU A 16 10.99 -22.63 0.20
N ILE A 17 9.83 -22.52 0.85
CA ILE A 17 8.77 -21.62 0.42
C ILE A 17 9.13 -20.20 0.86
N SER A 18 9.82 -19.46 -0.02
CA SER A 18 10.04 -18.02 0.15
C SER A 18 8.74 -17.28 -0.17
N CYS A 19 7.97 -16.93 0.85
CA CYS A 19 6.85 -15.99 0.70
C CYS A 19 7.40 -14.56 0.76
N ASP A 20 7.57 -13.92 -0.40
CA ASP A 20 7.86 -12.50 -0.46
C ASP A 20 6.62 -11.70 -0.02
N PRO A 21 6.76 -10.73 0.89
CA PRO A 21 5.62 -9.97 1.37
C PRO A 21 5.01 -9.11 0.26
N SER A 22 3.71 -8.85 0.36
CA SER A 22 3.01 -7.96 -0.56
C SER A 22 3.43 -6.51 -0.33
N GLN A 23 3.88 -5.83 -1.39
CA GLN A 23 4.12 -4.39 -1.40
C GLN A 23 2.83 -3.70 -1.82
N GLY A 24 2.16 -3.08 -0.87
CA GLY A 24 1.02 -2.23 -1.17
C GLY A 24 0.81 -1.16 -0.12
N ILE A 25 0.02 -0.16 -0.50
CA ILE A 25 -0.37 0.94 0.37
C ILE A 25 -1.75 0.61 0.91
N LEU A 26 -1.85 0.55 2.23
CA LEU A 26 -3.12 0.43 2.93
C LEU A 26 -3.55 1.82 3.43
N PHE A 27 -4.81 2.17 3.20
CA PHE A 27 -5.46 3.33 3.78
C PHE A 27 -6.48 2.84 4.81
N THR A 28 -6.31 3.24 6.07
CA THR A 28 -7.21 2.86 7.16
C THR A 28 -7.89 4.10 7.73
N ASN A 29 -9.22 4.11 7.75
CA ASN A 29 -9.98 5.16 8.43
C ASN A 29 -10.12 4.84 9.93
N LYS A 30 -9.48 5.64 10.77
CA LYS A 30 -9.53 5.58 12.24
C LYS A 30 -10.28 6.78 12.84
N GLY A 31 -10.81 7.68 12.01
CA GLY A 31 -11.65 8.80 12.46
C GLY A 31 -13.12 8.40 12.57
N GLU A 32 -13.96 9.39 12.83
CA GLU A 32 -15.40 9.20 13.06
C GLU A 32 -16.27 9.48 11.82
N SER A 33 -15.69 10.03 10.75
CA SER A 33 -16.40 10.39 9.51
C SER A 33 -15.95 9.55 8.32
N ASN A 34 -16.82 9.39 7.33
CA ASN A 34 -16.44 8.73 6.08
C ASN A 34 -15.31 9.48 5.40
N VAL A 35 -14.33 8.74 4.90
CA VAL A 35 -13.18 9.29 4.18
C VAL A 35 -13.15 8.74 2.79
N LYS A 36 -12.94 9.62 1.81
CA LYS A 36 -12.69 9.23 0.43
C LYS A 36 -11.23 9.50 0.10
N VAL A 37 -10.55 8.45 -0.36
CA VAL A 37 -9.19 8.52 -0.88
C VAL A 37 -9.24 8.37 -2.38
N LYS A 38 -8.66 9.33 -3.11
CA LYS A 38 -8.51 9.27 -4.56
C LYS A 38 -7.04 9.29 -4.93
N LEU A 39 -6.58 8.20 -5.51
CA LEU A 39 -5.23 8.05 -6.05
C LEU A 39 -5.26 8.29 -7.56
N ILE A 40 -4.45 9.21 -8.06
CA ILE A 40 -4.29 9.45 -9.50
C ILE A 40 -2.92 8.95 -9.91
N ILE A 41 -2.86 8.06 -10.90
CA ILE A 41 -1.61 7.43 -11.33
C ILE A 41 -0.90 8.27 -12.39
N ASN A 42 0.43 8.30 -12.32
CA ASN A 42 1.29 8.93 -13.31
C ASN A 42 1.58 7.99 -14.48
N SER A 43 0.83 8.17 -15.56
CA SER A 43 0.93 7.45 -16.84
C SER A 43 2.30 7.37 -17.53
N LYS A 44 3.31 8.09 -17.05
CA LYS A 44 4.66 8.14 -17.65
C LYS A 44 5.65 7.18 -16.98
N VAL A 45 5.29 6.61 -15.84
CA VAL A 45 6.14 5.68 -15.08
C VAL A 45 5.57 4.29 -15.27
N LYS A 46 6.38 3.37 -15.81
CA LYS A 46 6.00 1.96 -15.92
C LYS A 46 5.96 1.34 -14.54
N ASN A 47 4.87 0.66 -14.23
CA ASN A 47 4.71 -0.10 -13.00
C ASN A 47 3.80 -1.29 -13.30
N ASP A 48 4.37 -2.47 -13.52
CA ASP A 48 3.64 -3.64 -14.06
C ASP A 48 2.29 -3.95 -13.36
N PRO A 49 2.16 -3.86 -12.02
CA PRO A 49 0.89 -4.04 -11.31
C PRO A 49 -0.19 -2.99 -11.59
N ILE A 50 0.18 -1.80 -12.06
CA ILE A 50 -0.70 -0.65 -12.30
C ILE A 50 -0.77 -0.31 -13.79
N ASP A 51 0.10 -0.88 -14.63
CA ASP A 51 0.15 -0.64 -16.07
C ASP A 51 -1.13 -1.13 -16.79
N GLU A 52 -1.92 -2.02 -16.17
CA GLU A 52 -3.27 -2.38 -16.64
C GLU A 52 -4.30 -1.23 -16.46
N MET A 53 -4.03 -0.29 -15.56
CA MET A 53 -4.84 0.91 -15.33
C MET A 53 -4.48 1.96 -16.39
N LYS A 54 -5.49 2.46 -17.13
CA LYS A 54 -5.24 3.37 -18.24
C LYS A 54 -4.68 4.70 -17.76
N LYS A 55 -3.97 5.38 -18.66
CA LYS A 55 -3.36 6.69 -18.42
C LYS A 55 -4.38 7.70 -17.90
N GLY A 56 -4.20 8.18 -16.67
CA GLY A 56 -5.09 9.17 -16.06
C GLY A 56 -6.25 8.59 -15.27
N ASP A 57 -6.34 7.27 -15.16
CA ASP A 57 -7.30 6.61 -14.29
C ASP A 57 -7.05 7.00 -12.83
N SER A 58 -8.15 7.13 -12.10
CA SER A 58 -8.12 7.36 -10.67
C SER A 58 -8.74 6.18 -9.94
N ILE A 59 -8.07 5.76 -8.87
CA ILE A 59 -8.56 4.75 -7.96
C ILE A 59 -9.22 5.49 -6.81
N VAL A 60 -10.47 5.15 -6.50
CA VAL A 60 -11.23 5.80 -5.43
C VAL A 60 -11.60 4.74 -4.41
N PHE A 61 -11.21 5.00 -3.17
CA PHE A 61 -11.61 4.23 -2.00
C PHE A 61 -12.56 5.05 -1.15
N ASN A 62 -13.71 4.49 -0.79
CA ASN A 62 -14.61 5.07 0.20
C ASN A 62 -14.46 4.27 1.49
N LEU A 63 -13.80 4.87 2.49
CA LEU A 63 -13.41 4.23 3.73
C LEU A 63 -14.39 4.60 4.83
N ILE A 64 -15.07 3.58 5.35
CA ILE A 64 -16.01 3.71 6.47
C ILE A 64 -15.21 3.73 7.79
N PRO A 65 -15.57 4.59 8.76
CA PRO A 65 -15.02 4.59 10.11
C PRO A 65 -14.98 3.21 10.73
N HIS A 66 -13.88 2.89 11.42
CA HIS A 66 -13.74 1.68 12.24
C HIS A 66 -14.10 0.37 11.54
N ASN A 67 -14.01 0.31 10.20
CA ASN A 67 -14.34 -0.89 9.44
C ASN A 67 -13.39 -2.04 9.83
N PRO A 68 -13.89 -3.12 10.46
CA PRO A 68 -13.05 -4.20 10.98
C PRO A 68 -12.36 -5.00 9.87
N ASN A 69 -12.90 -4.93 8.64
CA ASN A 69 -12.38 -5.73 7.54
C ASN A 69 -11.18 -5.05 6.86
N GLU A 70 -10.98 -3.73 6.98
CA GLU A 70 -9.89 -2.92 6.36
C GLU A 70 -9.57 -3.19 4.86
N GLU A 71 -10.30 -4.07 4.18
CA GLU A 71 -10.06 -4.56 2.81
C GLU A 71 -10.27 -3.50 1.73
N GLN A 72 -10.96 -2.41 2.05
CA GLN A 72 -11.43 -1.44 1.06
C GLN A 72 -10.41 -0.36 0.72
N GLY A 73 -9.28 -0.29 1.43
CA GLY A 73 -8.27 0.76 1.25
C GLY A 73 -6.92 0.26 0.75
N TYR A 74 -6.84 -0.90 0.10
CA TYR A 74 -5.56 -1.46 -0.31
C TYR A 74 -5.28 -1.29 -1.80
N ILE A 75 -4.10 -0.80 -2.14
CA ILE A 75 -3.56 -0.84 -3.51
C ILE A 75 -2.24 -1.61 -3.54
N TYR A 76 -2.16 -2.55 -4.49
CA TYR A 76 -1.03 -3.42 -4.70
C TYR A 76 -0.02 -2.81 -5.68
N PHE A 77 1.27 -2.88 -5.31
CA PHE A 77 2.41 -2.36 -6.06
C PHE A 77 3.49 -3.43 -6.33
N GLY A 78 3.25 -4.70 -5.98
CA GLY A 78 4.19 -5.80 -6.26
C GLY A 78 4.50 -6.66 -5.05
N ARG A 79 5.57 -7.46 -5.14
CA ARG A 79 6.06 -8.30 -4.04
C ARG A 79 7.47 -7.86 -3.66
N GLY A 80 7.82 -8.08 -2.40
CA GLY A 80 9.13 -7.77 -1.85
C GLY A 80 9.05 -6.91 -0.60
N ARG A 81 10.21 -6.55 -0.06
CA ARG A 81 10.29 -5.68 1.13
C ARG A 81 10.23 -4.22 0.72
N TRP A 82 9.61 -3.40 1.55
CA TRP A 82 9.67 -1.95 1.39
C TRP A 82 11.06 -1.43 1.77
N ASP A 83 11.59 -0.49 1.00
CA ASP A 83 12.78 0.28 1.31
C ASP A 83 12.64 1.71 0.75
N ASP A 84 13.60 2.58 1.08
CA ASP A 84 13.57 3.98 0.68
C ASP A 84 13.57 4.16 -0.85
N GLU A 85 14.28 3.31 -1.59
CA GLU A 85 14.36 3.36 -3.05
C GLU A 85 13.01 2.99 -3.68
N LYS A 86 12.37 1.92 -3.18
CA LYS A 86 11.05 1.47 -3.61
C LYS A 86 9.97 2.50 -3.28
N ILE A 87 10.04 3.16 -2.12
CA ILE A 87 9.12 4.26 -1.79
C ILE A 87 9.30 5.42 -2.78
N ILE A 88 10.55 5.78 -3.10
CA ILE A 88 10.84 6.83 -4.10
C ILE A 88 10.29 6.43 -5.47
N GLU A 89 10.50 5.19 -5.89
CA GLU A 89 9.99 4.66 -7.17
C GLU A 89 8.47 4.74 -7.24
N ILE A 90 7.77 4.21 -6.23
CA ILE A 90 6.31 4.23 -6.15
C ILE A 90 5.78 5.67 -6.10
N SER A 91 6.45 6.58 -5.39
CA SER A 91 6.05 7.99 -5.35
C SER A 91 6.07 8.65 -6.73
N LYS A 92 6.98 8.23 -7.64
CA LYS A 92 7.03 8.74 -9.03
C LYS A 92 5.83 8.24 -9.85
N SER A 93 5.37 7.03 -9.57
CA SER A 93 4.21 6.42 -10.23
C SER A 93 2.87 7.01 -9.80
N ILE A 94 2.85 7.81 -8.73
CA ILE A 94 1.65 8.47 -8.23
C ILE A 94 1.68 9.95 -8.63
N LYS A 95 0.65 10.40 -9.34
CA LYS A 95 0.48 11.80 -9.72
C LYS A 95 -0.07 12.63 -8.56
N SER A 96 -1.06 12.10 -7.84
CA SER A 96 -1.58 12.75 -6.64
C SER A 96 -2.34 11.78 -5.74
N ILE A 97 -2.35 12.10 -4.44
CA ILE A 97 -3.20 11.47 -3.43
C ILE A 97 -4.12 12.55 -2.88
N GLU A 98 -5.43 12.39 -3.06
CA GLU A 98 -6.44 13.24 -2.45
C GLU A 98 -7.11 12.46 -1.31
N ILE A 99 -7.19 13.07 -0.14
CA ILE A 99 -7.88 12.51 1.03
C ILE A 99 -8.91 13.55 1.47
N GLU A 100 -10.18 13.19 1.47
CA GLU A 100 -11.29 14.09 1.80
C GLU A 100 -12.28 13.42 2.75
N ASN A 101 -12.85 14.18 3.66
CA ASN A 101 -14.04 13.84 4.42
C ASN A 101 -15.12 14.90 4.18
N ASP A 102 -16.19 14.89 4.98
CA ASP A 102 -17.31 15.83 4.81
C ASP A 102 -16.91 17.31 4.98
N ASN A 103 -15.82 17.60 5.69
CA ASN A 103 -15.44 18.95 6.10
C ASN A 103 -14.12 19.43 5.48
N TYR A 104 -13.22 18.51 5.14
CA TYR A 104 -11.83 18.81 4.80
C TYR A 104 -11.35 18.01 3.60
N LYS A 105 -10.39 18.59 2.89
CA LYS A 105 -9.70 17.96 1.76
C LYS A 105 -8.22 18.32 1.76
N ILE A 106 -7.36 17.31 1.79
CA ILE A 106 -5.91 17.45 1.59
C ILE A 106 -5.54 16.84 0.25
N VAL A 107 -4.64 17.50 -0.47
CA VAL A 107 -4.13 17.00 -1.76
C VAL A 107 -2.61 17.03 -1.81
N TYR A 108 -2.02 15.84 -1.87
CA TYR A 108 -0.59 15.63 -2.09
C TYR A 108 -0.33 15.55 -3.60
N LYS A 109 0.28 16.59 -4.19
CA LYS A 109 0.58 16.66 -5.64
C LYS A 109 2.06 16.59 -6.00
N SER A 110 2.94 17.06 -5.11
CA SER A 110 4.38 17.04 -5.39
C SER A 110 4.95 15.67 -5.06
N GLN A 111 5.94 15.23 -5.84
CA GLN A 111 6.63 13.96 -5.58
C GLN A 111 7.24 13.94 -4.17
N GLN A 112 7.75 15.07 -3.69
CA GLN A 112 8.28 15.21 -2.34
C GLN A 112 7.19 15.01 -1.29
N ALA A 113 6.02 15.64 -1.44
CA ALA A 113 4.93 15.50 -0.48
C ALA A 113 4.39 14.06 -0.43
N ILE A 114 4.28 13.41 -1.59
CA ILE A 114 3.87 11.99 -1.67
C ILE A 114 4.93 11.11 -1.01
N ASN A 115 6.21 11.28 -1.34
CA ASN A 115 7.29 10.51 -0.74
C ASN A 115 7.33 10.67 0.79
N ASN A 116 7.21 11.89 1.29
CA ASN A 116 7.17 12.15 2.73
C ASN A 116 5.97 11.45 3.39
N LEU A 117 4.76 11.58 2.83
CA LEU A 117 3.57 10.89 3.32
C LEU A 117 3.80 9.37 3.38
N LEU A 118 4.39 8.78 2.34
CA LEU A 118 4.69 7.35 2.28
C LEU A 118 5.73 6.93 3.33
N LYS A 119 6.81 7.72 3.51
CA LYS A 119 7.86 7.44 4.49
C LYS A 119 7.39 7.56 5.94
N GLU A 120 6.58 8.57 6.25
CA GLU A 120 6.03 8.78 7.60
C GLU A 120 5.08 7.64 8.01
N ASN A 121 4.42 7.04 7.02
CA ASN A 121 3.48 5.93 7.21
C ASN A 121 4.10 4.55 6.94
N TYR A 122 5.41 4.50 6.72
CA TYR A 122 6.17 3.28 6.57
C TYR A 122 6.69 2.83 7.95
N ASN A 123 6.02 1.87 8.57
CA ASN A 123 6.31 1.44 9.94
C ASN A 123 6.20 -0.08 10.15
N GLY A 124 6.78 -0.56 11.26
CA GLY A 124 6.80 -1.98 11.64
C GLY A 124 8.18 -2.43 12.14
N ILE A 125 8.20 -3.36 13.10
CA ILE A 125 9.45 -3.84 13.73
C ILE A 125 10.01 -5.06 12.98
N ILE A 126 9.14 -6.00 12.58
CA ILE A 126 9.53 -7.28 11.97
C ILE A 126 9.06 -7.36 10.51
N MET A 127 7.78 -7.03 10.26
CA MET A 127 7.25 -6.80 8.92
C MET A 127 6.88 -5.33 8.81
N LYS A 128 7.65 -4.59 8.01
CA LYS A 128 7.32 -3.20 7.72
C LYS A 128 6.25 -3.14 6.65
N SER A 129 5.23 -2.33 6.90
CA SER A 129 4.09 -2.11 6.01
C SER A 129 3.85 -0.63 5.81
N LEU A 130 3.22 -0.27 4.69
CA LEU A 130 2.85 1.10 4.42
C LEU A 130 1.35 1.26 4.70
N ASN A 131 1.03 1.87 5.84
CA ASN A 131 -0.35 2.08 6.29
C ASN A 131 -0.58 3.55 6.64
N ILE A 132 -1.34 4.24 5.79
CA ILE A 132 -1.77 5.61 6.00
C ILE A 132 -3.05 5.58 6.84
N LYS A 133 -2.89 5.89 8.13
CA LYS A 133 -4.00 5.98 9.08
C LYS A 133 -4.58 7.38 9.04
N ILE A 134 -5.88 7.49 8.77
CA ILE A 134 -6.59 8.76 8.65
C ILE A 134 -7.50 8.87 9.87
N ASP A 135 -7.14 9.76 10.79
CA ASP A 135 -7.92 10.09 11.98
C ASP A 135 -8.42 11.55 11.92
N ASP A 136 -9.16 11.98 12.94
CA ASP A 136 -9.74 13.32 12.98
C ASP A 136 -8.69 14.45 13.08
N ASN A 137 -7.45 14.13 13.46
CA ASN A 137 -6.34 15.09 13.51
C ASN A 137 -5.54 15.12 12.20
N PHE A 138 -5.73 14.16 11.30
CA PHE A 138 -5.04 14.07 10.01
C PHE A 138 -5.18 15.35 9.17
N PHE A 139 -6.27 16.10 9.36
CA PHE A 139 -6.59 17.32 8.61
C PHE A 139 -6.10 18.64 9.25
N LYS A 140 -5.45 18.57 10.41
CA LYS A 140 -4.97 19.74 11.17
C LYS A 140 -3.52 20.09 10.82
#